data_AF-A0A8J5HHH2-F1
#
_entry.id   AF-A0A8J5HHH2-F1
#
_cell.length_a   1.000
_cell.length_b   1.000
_cell.length_c   1.000
_cell.angle_alpha   90.00
_cell.angle_beta   90.00
_cell.angle_gamma   90.00
#
_symmetry.space_group_name_H-M   'P 1'
#
loop_
_entity.id
_entity.type
_entity.pdbx_description
1 polymer ?
#
loop_
_entity_poly.entity_id
_entity_poly.type
_entity_poly.pdbx_seq_one_letter_code
_entity_poly.pdbx_strand_id
1 'polypeptide(L)'
;MAFLRLSVLLFASLLGAVASRKVPLSVYYEAMCPFCSNFIVNRLPKLFESGLISAVDLELLPYGNARLDSNGSISCQHGQYECLLNTVEACAIRISPSVIMKATNELSRKPIHFQSTRASNFNYYRLGNLDAAKGKGYLWFSFMFLMTSKNIVQLEHFSFIYCVERSVKDGRYMNWEACFQKTGFDSKSVIDCYNSGCGIKLELQYKTKTEALQPPHLYVPWVVVNGKPLYEDYENFEHYICKAYGGAPPKACEGLLTISKNTISKEEEPFCLVEGRNSSSKTKRRHQKEDLHS
;
A
#
# COMPACT_ATOMS: atom_id res chain seq x y z
N MET A 1 -64.59 3.07 28.23
CA MET A 1 -63.63 4.21 28.19
C MET A 1 -62.31 3.76 28.83
N ALA A 2 -61.46 3.03 28.11
CA ALA A 2 -60.08 2.76 28.54
C ALA A 2 -59.29 2.15 27.36
N PHE A 3 -59.04 2.93 26.31
CA PHE A 3 -58.05 2.61 25.30
C PHE A 3 -57.36 3.90 24.92
N LEU A 4 -56.25 4.22 25.58
CA LEU A 4 -55.18 5.06 25.02
C LEU A 4 -53.96 4.95 25.94
N ARG A 5 -52.78 5.01 25.32
CA ARG A 5 -51.43 5.00 25.93
C ARG A 5 -50.74 3.64 25.94
N LEU A 6 -50.44 3.09 24.75
CA LEU A 6 -49.25 2.28 24.58
C LEU A 6 -48.80 2.25 23.11
N SER A 7 -48.31 3.36 22.57
CA SER A 7 -47.82 3.36 21.16
C SER A 7 -46.76 4.40 20.81
N VAL A 8 -46.01 4.93 21.78
CA VAL A 8 -44.90 5.86 21.46
C VAL A 8 -43.62 5.50 22.20
N LEU A 9 -43.10 4.27 22.09
CA LEU A 9 -41.73 3.94 22.52
C LEU A 9 -41.11 2.76 21.73
N LEU A 10 -41.26 2.71 20.40
CA LEU A 10 -40.58 1.69 19.56
C LEU A 10 -39.83 2.26 18.34
N PHE A 11 -39.52 3.56 18.33
CA PHE A 11 -38.65 4.17 17.32
C PHE A 11 -37.38 4.81 17.92
N ALA A 12 -36.91 4.28 19.06
CA ALA A 12 -35.58 4.63 19.56
C ALA A 12 -34.58 3.53 19.16
N SER A 13 -33.53 3.96 18.47
CA SER A 13 -32.28 3.22 18.20
C SER A 13 -32.31 2.03 17.21
N LEU A 14 -32.51 2.34 15.93
CA LEU A 14 -31.86 1.59 14.84
C LEU A 14 -30.71 2.41 14.18
N LEU A 15 -30.10 3.34 14.92
CA LEU A 15 -28.75 3.79 14.57
C LEU A 15 -27.78 2.68 15.00
N GLY A 16 -27.71 1.61 14.21
CA GLY A 16 -26.54 0.75 14.24
C GLY A 16 -25.33 1.65 13.99
N ALA A 17 -24.38 1.66 14.93
CA ALA A 17 -23.10 2.29 14.70
C ALA A 17 -22.53 1.70 13.41
N VAL A 18 -22.55 2.46 12.32
CA VAL A 18 -21.81 2.11 11.12
C VAL A 18 -20.35 2.20 11.55
N ALA A 19 -19.76 1.06 11.92
CA ALA A 19 -18.33 0.95 12.04
C ALA A 19 -17.78 1.44 10.70
N SER A 20 -17.16 2.63 10.71
CA SER A 20 -16.63 3.23 9.49
C SER A 20 -15.67 2.23 8.85
N ARG A 21 -16.04 1.71 7.68
CA ARG A 21 -15.21 0.74 6.97
C ARG A 21 -13.96 1.47 6.51
N LYS A 22 -12.78 0.96 6.90
CA LYS A 22 -11.50 1.45 6.40
C LYS A 22 -11.50 1.43 4.86
N VAL A 23 -10.87 2.43 4.25
CA VAL A 23 -10.72 2.52 2.80
C VAL A 23 -9.62 1.54 2.35
N PRO A 24 -9.91 0.60 1.44
CA PRO A 24 -8.88 -0.25 0.86
C PRO A 24 -7.88 0.59 0.05
N LEU A 25 -6.59 0.42 0.32
CA LEU A 25 -5.49 0.96 -0.47
C LEU A 25 -4.57 -0.20 -0.86
N SER A 26 -4.52 -0.54 -2.14
CA SER A 26 -3.61 -1.57 -2.65
C SER A 26 -2.52 -0.91 -3.49
N VAL A 27 -1.26 -1.28 -3.23
CA VAL A 27 -0.08 -0.82 -3.96
C VAL A 27 0.59 -2.03 -4.58
N TYR A 28 0.51 -2.14 -5.91
CA TYR A 28 1.19 -3.15 -6.69
C TYR A 28 2.51 -2.55 -7.19
N TYR A 29 3.62 -3.19 -6.86
CA TYR A 29 4.95 -2.67 -7.11
C TYR A 29 5.93 -3.81 -7.33
N GLU A 30 7.12 -3.48 -7.80
CA GLU A 30 8.27 -4.38 -7.84
C GLU A 30 9.45 -3.68 -7.17
N ALA A 31 10.25 -4.46 -6.44
CA ALA A 31 11.54 -4.01 -5.97
C ALA A 31 12.42 -3.64 -7.17
N MET A 32 13.44 -2.79 -6.96
CA MET A 32 14.33 -2.29 -8.03
C MET A 32 13.70 -1.34 -9.05
N CYS A 33 12.37 -1.14 -9.08
CA CYS A 33 11.77 -0.09 -9.92
C CYS A 33 11.95 1.31 -9.29
N PRO A 34 12.59 2.27 -9.99
CA PRO A 34 12.85 3.61 -9.43
C PRO A 34 11.58 4.37 -9.01
N PHE A 35 10.47 4.21 -9.75
CA PHE A 35 9.19 4.84 -9.41
C PHE A 35 8.54 4.19 -8.19
N CYS A 36 8.62 2.86 -8.08
CA CYS A 36 8.13 2.11 -6.92
C CYS A 36 8.88 2.50 -5.65
N SER A 37 10.22 2.44 -5.68
CA SER A 37 11.06 2.84 -4.55
C SER A 37 10.84 4.30 -4.19
N ASN A 38 10.70 5.20 -5.18
CA ASN A 38 10.42 6.60 -4.92
C ASN A 38 9.06 6.81 -4.23
N PHE A 39 8.01 6.12 -4.68
CA PHE A 39 6.68 6.18 -4.07
C PHE A 39 6.70 5.65 -2.63
N ILE A 40 7.26 4.46 -2.41
CA ILE A 40 7.34 3.84 -1.08
C ILE A 40 8.17 4.67 -0.10
N VAL A 41 9.25 5.31 -0.57
CA VAL A 41 10.15 6.09 0.30
C VAL A 41 9.68 7.53 0.52
N ASN A 42 9.02 8.18 -0.45
CA ASN A 42 8.77 9.63 -0.37
C ASN A 42 7.29 10.02 -0.41
N ARG A 43 6.37 9.08 -0.66
CA ARG A 43 4.92 9.36 -0.73
C ARG A 43 4.16 8.54 0.30
N LEU A 44 4.35 7.22 0.29
CA LEU A 44 3.63 6.32 1.17
C LEU A 44 3.83 6.58 2.69
N PRO A 45 4.99 7.06 3.19
CA PRO A 45 5.15 7.36 4.62
C PRO A 45 4.20 8.43 5.13
N LYS A 46 3.73 9.35 4.27
CA LYS A 46 2.75 10.38 4.62
C LYS A 46 1.46 9.80 5.17
N LEU A 47 1.10 8.58 4.76
CA LEU A 47 -0.04 7.83 5.29
C LEU A 47 0.07 7.61 6.82
N PHE A 48 1.28 7.36 7.30
CA PHE A 48 1.56 7.14 8.72
C PHE A 48 1.76 8.48 9.44
N GLU A 49 2.51 9.41 8.84
CA GLU A 49 2.81 10.73 9.41
C GLU A 49 1.54 11.56 9.66
N SER A 50 0.58 11.54 8.72
CA SER A 50 -0.69 12.25 8.84
C SER A 50 -1.68 11.57 9.78
N GLY A 51 -1.44 10.31 10.18
CA GLY A 51 -2.38 9.47 10.92
C GLY A 51 -3.51 8.89 10.06
N LEU A 52 -3.49 9.11 8.75
CA LEU A 52 -4.49 8.61 7.80
C LEU A 52 -4.51 7.07 7.72
N ILE A 53 -3.42 6.39 8.11
CA ILE A 53 -3.35 4.92 8.25
C ILE A 53 -4.47 4.34 9.13
N SER A 54 -4.99 5.12 10.10
CA SER A 54 -6.12 4.70 10.94
C SER A 54 -7.42 4.47 10.16
N ALA A 55 -7.56 5.12 9.00
CA ALA A 55 -8.71 5.03 8.10
C ALA A 55 -8.49 4.09 6.91
N VAL A 56 -7.31 3.47 6.80
CA VAL A 56 -6.90 2.71 5.62
C VAL A 56 -6.64 1.24 5.96
N ASP A 57 -7.00 0.36 5.04
CA ASP A 57 -6.53 -1.03 4.99
C ASP A 57 -5.48 -1.10 3.87
N LEU A 58 -4.20 -0.94 4.25
CA LEU A 58 -3.07 -0.94 3.32
C LEU A 58 -2.69 -2.38 2.95
N GLU A 59 -2.64 -2.64 1.66
CA GLU A 59 -2.16 -3.87 1.05
C GLU A 59 -0.98 -3.57 0.13
N LEU A 60 0.16 -4.21 0.40
CA LEU A 60 1.37 -4.13 -0.42
C LEU A 60 1.53 -5.45 -1.19
N LEU A 61 1.77 -5.36 -2.50
CA LEU A 61 1.91 -6.52 -3.38
C LEU A 61 3.22 -6.40 -4.20
N PRO A 62 4.35 -6.88 -3.65
CA PRO A 62 5.61 -6.97 -4.38
C PRO A 62 5.52 -8.10 -5.42
N TYR A 63 5.31 -7.74 -6.68
CA TYR A 63 5.29 -8.64 -7.84
C TYR A 63 5.44 -7.83 -9.13
N GLY A 64 4.63 -6.77 -9.27
CA GLY A 64 4.68 -5.82 -10.37
C GLY A 64 4.60 -6.46 -11.75
N ASN A 65 5.65 -6.31 -12.55
CA ASN A 65 5.74 -6.81 -13.91
C ASN A 65 6.43 -8.17 -14.03
N ALA A 66 6.70 -8.84 -12.91
CA ALA A 66 7.24 -10.19 -12.91
C ALA A 66 6.35 -11.16 -13.69
N ARG A 67 6.94 -12.23 -14.20
CA ARG A 67 6.27 -13.23 -15.03
C ARG A 67 6.59 -14.63 -14.53
N LEU A 68 5.66 -15.56 -14.75
CA LEU A 68 5.89 -16.98 -14.52
C LEU A 68 6.32 -17.63 -15.83
N ASP A 69 7.56 -18.10 -15.88
CA ASP A 69 8.12 -18.80 -17.04
C ASP A 69 7.58 -20.24 -17.15
N SER A 70 7.77 -20.86 -18.31
CA SER A 70 7.26 -22.23 -18.59
C SER A 70 7.89 -23.31 -17.72
N ASN A 71 9.08 -23.07 -17.16
CA ASN A 71 9.76 -23.96 -16.21
C ASN A 71 9.27 -23.77 -14.76
N GLY A 72 8.33 -22.86 -14.52
CA GLY A 72 7.81 -22.52 -13.20
C GLY A 72 8.65 -21.51 -12.39
N SER A 73 9.70 -20.92 -12.97
CA SER A 73 10.46 -19.84 -12.33
C SER A 73 9.78 -18.48 -12.51
N ILE A 74 9.96 -17.60 -11.54
CA ILE A 74 9.57 -16.19 -11.65
C ILE A 74 10.72 -15.43 -12.32
N SER A 75 10.40 -14.69 -13.38
CA SER A 75 11.30 -13.77 -14.07
C SER A 75 10.92 -12.32 -13.80
N CYS A 76 11.93 -11.47 -13.59
CA CYS A 76 11.81 -10.09 -13.13
C CYS A 76 12.49 -9.13 -14.10
N GLN A 77 11.99 -7.90 -14.22
CA GLN A 77 12.47 -6.95 -15.25
C GLN A 77 13.88 -6.43 -14.96
N HIS A 78 14.23 -6.24 -13.69
CA HIS A 78 15.53 -5.77 -13.23
C HIS A 78 16.43 -6.92 -12.72
N GLY A 79 16.15 -8.16 -13.13
CA GLY A 79 16.98 -9.33 -12.87
C GLY A 79 16.79 -9.98 -11.50
N GLN A 80 17.76 -10.82 -11.10
CA GLN A 80 17.61 -11.71 -9.95
C GLN A 80 17.44 -11.00 -8.60
N TYR A 81 17.99 -9.79 -8.45
CA TYR A 81 17.88 -9.03 -7.20
C TYR A 81 16.47 -8.44 -7.02
N GLU A 82 15.76 -8.08 -8.10
CA GLU A 82 14.34 -7.74 -8.01
C GLU A 82 13.54 -8.93 -7.51
N CYS A 83 13.69 -10.10 -8.15
CA CYS A 83 12.99 -11.31 -7.73
C CYS A 83 13.28 -11.67 -6.27
N LEU A 84 14.56 -11.66 -5.87
CA LEU A 84 14.96 -11.87 -4.48
C LEU A 84 14.25 -10.91 -3.52
N LEU A 85 14.26 -9.62 -3.82
CA LEU A 85 13.69 -8.60 -2.95
C LEU A 85 12.15 -8.67 -2.93
N ASN A 86 11.51 -8.96 -4.06
CA ASN A 86 10.06 -9.23 -4.12
C ASN A 86 9.69 -10.39 -3.17
N THR A 87 10.43 -11.50 -3.22
CA THR A 87 10.21 -12.65 -2.33
C THR A 87 10.43 -12.28 -0.85
N VAL A 88 11.51 -11.55 -0.55
CA VAL A 88 11.87 -11.13 0.81
C VAL A 88 10.79 -10.21 1.40
N GLU A 89 10.30 -9.23 0.63
CA GLU A 89 9.26 -8.31 1.05
C GLU A 89 7.91 -9.01 1.19
N ALA A 90 7.58 -9.97 0.30
CA ALA A 90 6.42 -10.83 0.45
C ALA A 90 6.46 -11.62 1.78
N CYS A 91 7.61 -12.18 2.11
CA CYS A 91 7.82 -12.85 3.39
C CYS A 91 7.69 -11.89 4.59
N ALA A 92 8.25 -10.68 4.51
CA ALA A 92 8.11 -9.67 5.55
C ALA A 92 6.63 -9.29 5.80
N ILE A 93 5.85 -9.12 4.74
CA ILE A 93 4.40 -8.86 4.83
C ILE A 93 3.68 -10.02 5.54
N ARG A 94 4.02 -11.27 5.20
CA ARG A 94 3.40 -12.48 5.76
C ARG A 94 3.65 -12.67 7.26
N ILE A 95 4.83 -12.28 7.74
CA ILE A 95 5.27 -12.49 9.14
C ILE A 95 4.67 -11.43 10.08
N SER A 96 4.17 -10.32 9.53
CA SER A 96 3.50 -9.29 10.33
C SER A 96 2.36 -9.90 11.19
N PRO A 97 2.28 -9.57 12.49
CA PRO A 97 1.32 -10.16 13.43
C PRO A 97 -0.15 -10.12 12.97
N SER A 98 -0.53 -9.23 12.06
CA SER A 98 -1.89 -9.08 11.52
C SER A 98 -2.26 -10.19 10.55
N VAL A 99 -1.30 -10.66 9.74
CA VAL A 99 -1.49 -11.76 8.79
C VAL A 99 -1.42 -13.08 9.55
N ILE A 100 -0.50 -13.22 10.51
CA ILE A 100 -0.46 -14.40 11.39
C ILE A 100 -1.78 -14.50 12.17
N MET A 101 -2.29 -13.41 12.75
CA MET A 101 -3.56 -13.43 13.48
C MET A 101 -4.79 -13.64 12.57
N LYS A 102 -4.80 -13.15 11.31
CA LYS A 102 -5.86 -13.46 10.34
C LYS A 102 -5.80 -14.94 9.90
N ALA A 103 -4.62 -15.46 9.59
CA ALA A 103 -4.40 -16.84 9.19
C ALA A 103 -4.70 -17.84 10.34
N THR A 104 -4.34 -17.52 11.59
CA THR A 104 -4.71 -18.33 12.75
C THR A 104 -6.21 -18.28 13.02
N ASN A 105 -6.86 -17.13 12.80
CA ASN A 105 -8.32 -16.99 12.90
C ASN A 105 -9.10 -17.68 11.76
N GLU A 106 -8.46 -17.91 10.60
CA GLU A 106 -9.03 -18.69 9.51
C GLU A 106 -8.77 -20.20 9.69
N LEU A 107 -7.60 -20.59 10.20
CA LEU A 107 -7.31 -21.98 10.57
C LEU A 107 -8.18 -22.47 11.74
N SER A 108 -8.51 -21.59 12.70
CA SER A 108 -9.39 -21.92 13.82
C SER A 108 -10.87 -22.06 13.45
N ARG A 109 -11.28 -21.69 12.22
CA ARG A 109 -12.64 -21.93 11.69
C ARG A 109 -12.81 -23.27 11.00
N LYS A 110 -11.74 -24.03 10.76
CA LYS A 110 -11.88 -25.44 10.37
C LYS A 110 -12.07 -26.25 11.65
N PRO A 111 -13.14 -27.07 11.78
CA PRO A 111 -13.31 -27.92 12.93
C PRO A 111 -12.19 -28.97 12.92
N ILE A 112 -11.17 -28.75 13.75
CA ILE A 112 -10.14 -29.75 14.02
C ILE A 112 -10.69 -30.62 15.15
N HIS A 113 -11.05 -31.86 14.83
CA HIS A 113 -11.27 -32.90 15.81
C HIS A 113 -9.91 -33.27 16.41
N PHE A 114 -9.49 -32.59 17.47
CA PHE A 114 -8.22 -32.87 18.15
C PHE A 114 -8.49 -33.68 19.42
N GLN A 115 -8.06 -34.95 19.43
CA GLN A 115 -7.99 -35.77 20.63
C GLN A 115 -6.87 -35.26 21.53
N SER A 116 -7.25 -34.96 22.78
CA SER A 116 -6.37 -34.52 23.86
C SER A 116 -5.22 -35.50 24.11
N THR A 117 -3.98 -35.02 23.97
CA THR A 117 -2.85 -35.60 24.71
C THR A 117 -1.94 -34.51 25.28
N ARG A 118 -1.83 -34.57 26.62
CA ARG A 118 -0.83 -34.11 27.59
C ARG A 118 0.13 -32.94 27.24
N ALA A 119 0.09 -31.93 28.11
CA ALA A 119 1.00 -30.81 28.21
C ALA A 119 2.44 -31.22 28.57
N SER A 120 3.43 -30.52 28.02
CA SER A 120 4.82 -30.49 28.49
C SER A 120 5.45 -29.12 28.25
N ASN A 121 5.63 -28.40 29.36
CA ASN A 121 6.62 -27.35 29.70
C ASN A 121 7.41 -26.65 28.58
N PHE A 122 7.19 -25.34 28.44
CA PHE A 122 8.17 -24.41 27.87
C PHE A 122 8.48 -23.29 28.88
N ASN A 123 9.78 -23.16 29.21
CA ASN A 123 10.32 -22.14 30.10
C ASN A 123 10.38 -20.78 29.38
N TYR A 124 9.87 -19.73 30.04
CA TYR A 124 10.00 -18.35 29.61
C TYR A 124 11.34 -17.79 30.09
N TYR A 125 12.23 -17.37 29.18
CA TYR A 125 13.45 -16.67 29.55
C TYR A 125 13.12 -15.22 29.96
N ARG A 126 13.65 -14.86 31.12
CA ARG A 126 13.54 -13.58 31.84
C ARG A 126 14.25 -12.46 31.07
N LEU A 127 13.55 -11.38 30.77
CA LEU A 127 14.11 -10.13 30.22
C LEU A 127 15.12 -9.55 31.21
N GLY A 128 16.37 -9.41 30.77
CA GLY A 128 17.44 -8.67 31.45
C GLY A 128 17.66 -7.31 30.80
N ASN A 129 17.85 -6.30 31.65
CA ASN A 129 18.18 -4.90 31.42
C ASN A 129 18.82 -4.51 30.07
N LEU A 130 18.31 -3.43 29.48
CA LEU A 130 19.05 -2.58 28.54
C LEU A 130 19.05 -1.14 29.07
N ASP A 131 20.26 -0.67 29.31
CA ASP A 131 20.60 0.66 29.78
C ASP A 131 20.12 1.77 28.84
N ALA A 132 19.75 2.89 29.46
CA ALA A 132 19.21 4.08 28.83
C ALA A 132 20.14 4.69 27.77
N ALA A 133 19.80 4.49 26.49
CA ALA A 133 20.36 5.27 25.39
C ALA A 133 19.65 6.64 25.30
N LYS A 134 20.38 7.69 25.68
CA LYS A 134 19.93 9.09 25.70
C LYS A 134 19.78 9.67 24.28
N GLY A 135 18.68 10.40 24.09
CA GLY A 135 18.62 11.58 23.23
C GLY A 135 18.28 11.35 21.75
N LYS A 136 17.11 11.86 21.33
CA LYS A 136 16.51 11.85 19.98
C LYS A 136 15.60 10.67 19.58
N GLY A 137 15.48 9.63 20.41
CA GLY A 137 14.50 8.54 20.21
C GLY A 137 13.13 8.73 20.91
N TYR A 138 13.05 9.61 21.91
CA TYR A 138 11.88 9.70 22.80
C TYR A 138 10.61 10.25 22.16
N LEU A 139 10.71 11.04 21.08
CA LEU A 139 9.53 11.53 20.34
C LEU A 139 8.90 10.44 19.44
N TRP A 140 9.67 9.43 19.03
CA TRP A 140 9.16 8.29 18.25
C TRP A 140 8.40 7.30 19.14
N PHE A 141 8.90 7.05 20.35
CA PHE A 141 8.25 6.15 21.31
C PHE A 141 6.93 6.70 21.90
N SER A 142 6.79 8.02 22.09
CA SER A 142 5.51 8.59 22.54
C SER A 142 4.40 8.51 21.48
N PHE A 143 4.74 8.45 20.19
CA PHE A 143 3.75 8.29 19.11
C PHE A 143 3.24 6.84 19.01
N MET A 144 4.08 5.85 19.36
CA MET A 144 3.67 4.43 19.44
C MET A 144 2.58 4.16 20.47
N PHE A 145 2.49 4.96 21.54
CA PHE A 145 1.56 4.70 22.64
C PHE A 145 0.09 5.07 22.33
N LEU A 146 -0.16 5.87 21.28
CA LEU A 146 -1.51 6.30 20.85
C LEU A 146 -2.07 5.49 19.68
N MET A 147 -1.28 4.60 19.08
CA MET A 147 -1.69 3.77 17.95
C MET A 147 -2.33 2.48 18.47
N THR A 148 -3.57 2.19 18.07
CA THR A 148 -4.21 0.88 18.36
C THR A 148 -3.30 -0.27 17.90
N SER A 149 -3.34 -1.44 18.55
CA SER A 149 -2.46 -2.59 18.25
C SER A 149 -2.47 -3.01 16.77
N LYS A 150 -3.53 -2.71 16.01
CA LYS A 150 -3.59 -2.97 14.56
C LYS A 150 -2.76 -1.99 13.73
N ASN A 151 -2.64 -0.72 14.14
CA ASN A 151 -1.82 0.29 13.47
C ASN A 151 -0.33 0.11 13.79
N ILE A 152 0.00 -0.39 14.99
CA ILE A 152 1.37 -0.80 15.36
C ILE A 152 1.88 -1.92 14.44
N VAL A 153 1.01 -2.86 14.08
CA VAL A 153 1.36 -4.06 13.29
C VAL A 153 1.54 -3.77 11.80
N GLN A 154 0.79 -2.82 11.22
CA GLN A 154 1.04 -2.34 9.85
C GLN A 154 2.37 -1.58 9.74
N LEU A 155 2.85 -0.99 10.84
CA LEU A 155 4.08 -0.22 10.87
C LEU A 155 5.34 -1.11 10.86
N GLU A 156 5.28 -2.31 11.43
CA GLU A 156 6.46 -3.19 11.54
C GLU A 156 6.99 -3.67 10.19
N HIS A 157 6.17 -4.32 9.36
CA HIS A 157 6.60 -4.79 8.04
C HIS A 157 6.88 -3.62 7.09
N PHE A 158 6.09 -2.54 7.19
CA PHE A 158 6.32 -1.34 6.38
C PHE A 158 7.69 -0.72 6.69
N SER A 159 8.13 -0.68 7.95
CA SER A 159 9.45 -0.13 8.30
C SER A 159 10.61 -0.89 7.62
N PHE A 160 10.51 -2.23 7.56
CA PHE A 160 11.49 -3.07 6.89
C PHE A 160 11.49 -2.85 5.37
N ILE A 161 10.31 -2.90 4.73
CA ILE A 161 10.15 -2.65 3.29
C ILE A 161 10.65 -1.24 2.92
N TYR A 162 10.28 -0.23 3.70
CA TYR A 162 10.78 1.14 3.52
C TYR A 162 12.31 1.20 3.55
N CYS A 163 12.97 0.47 4.46
CA CYS A 163 14.43 0.41 4.53
C CYS A 163 15.04 -0.28 3.30
N VAL A 164 14.45 -1.38 2.83
CA VAL A 164 14.90 -2.10 1.63
C VAL A 164 14.75 -1.20 0.41
N GLU A 165 13.58 -0.62 0.20
CA GLU A 165 13.28 0.30 -0.90
C GLU A 165 14.12 1.58 -0.85
N ARG A 166 14.47 2.06 0.34
CA ARG A 166 15.45 3.14 0.50
C ARG A 166 16.83 2.73 0.03
N SER A 167 17.25 1.50 0.35
CA SER A 167 18.54 0.96 -0.09
C SER A 167 18.58 0.77 -1.60
N VAL A 168 17.48 0.32 -2.21
CA VAL A 168 17.30 0.28 -3.67
C VAL A 168 17.43 1.67 -4.28
N LYS A 169 16.66 2.65 -3.78
CA LYS A 169 16.69 4.04 -4.26
C LYS A 169 18.08 4.67 -4.17
N ASP A 170 18.83 4.36 -3.12
CA ASP A 170 20.20 4.85 -2.92
C ASP A 170 21.26 4.06 -3.73
N GLY A 171 20.87 3.07 -4.54
CA GLY A 171 21.80 2.22 -5.32
C GLY A 171 22.60 1.22 -4.48
N ARG A 172 22.16 0.94 -3.25
CA ARG A 172 22.82 0.06 -2.25
C ARG A 172 22.02 -1.22 -1.98
N TYR A 173 21.26 -1.70 -2.96
CA TYR A 173 20.35 -2.85 -2.82
C TYR A 173 21.03 -4.14 -2.35
N MET A 174 22.33 -4.33 -2.64
CA MET A 174 23.07 -5.51 -2.15
C MET A 174 23.16 -5.58 -0.62
N ASN A 175 23.01 -4.45 0.08
CA ASN A 175 23.09 -4.36 1.55
C ASN A 175 21.71 -4.41 2.22
N TRP A 176 20.68 -4.95 1.55
CA TRP A 176 19.31 -4.98 2.07
C TRP A 176 19.19 -5.70 3.42
N GLU A 177 20.01 -6.72 3.70
CA GLU A 177 19.99 -7.46 4.98
C GLU A 177 20.28 -6.57 6.19
N ALA A 178 21.02 -5.47 6.00
CA ALA A 178 21.26 -4.49 7.07
C ALA A 178 19.95 -3.88 7.59
N CYS A 179 18.86 -3.95 6.82
CA CYS A 179 17.54 -3.50 7.25
C CYS A 179 16.98 -4.30 8.43
N PHE A 180 17.32 -5.58 8.59
CA PHE A 180 16.91 -6.35 9.77
C PHE A 180 17.41 -5.70 11.06
N GLN A 181 18.69 -5.33 11.09
CA GLN A 181 19.29 -4.68 12.25
C GLN A 181 18.77 -3.25 12.43
N LYS A 182 18.59 -2.50 11.33
CA LYS A 182 18.10 -1.10 11.38
C LYS A 182 16.67 -0.98 11.89
N THR A 183 15.81 -1.95 11.60
CA THR A 183 14.39 -1.90 11.98
C THR A 183 14.03 -2.83 13.14
N GLY A 184 14.93 -3.73 13.53
CA GLY A 184 14.65 -4.78 14.52
C GLY A 184 13.71 -5.87 14.01
N PHE A 185 13.50 -5.96 12.69
CA PHE A 185 12.63 -6.96 12.08
C PHE A 185 13.23 -8.37 12.20
N ASP A 186 12.38 -9.37 12.47
CA ASP A 186 12.84 -10.75 12.69
C ASP A 186 13.39 -11.38 11.39
N SER A 187 14.72 -11.37 11.28
CA SER A 187 15.42 -11.95 10.15
C SER A 187 15.18 -13.45 10.03
N LYS A 188 15.12 -14.17 11.15
CA LYS A 188 14.99 -15.62 11.14
C LYS A 188 13.68 -16.03 10.45
N SER A 189 12.56 -15.43 10.84
CA SER A 189 11.27 -15.75 10.24
C SER A 189 11.24 -15.43 8.74
N VAL A 190 11.83 -14.30 8.31
CA VAL A 190 11.86 -13.91 6.89
C VAL A 190 12.69 -14.89 6.07
N ILE A 191 13.87 -15.23 6.56
CA ILE A 191 14.78 -16.17 5.90
C ILE A 191 14.19 -17.59 5.88
N ASP A 192 13.51 -18.03 6.95
CA ASP A 192 12.80 -19.31 6.98
C ASP A 192 11.65 -19.34 5.95
N CYS A 193 10.90 -18.23 5.81
CA CYS A 193 9.86 -18.09 4.79
C CYS A 193 10.43 -18.15 3.37
N TYR A 194 11.57 -17.49 3.14
CA TYR A 194 12.27 -17.50 1.86
C TYR A 194 12.75 -18.91 1.50
N ASN A 195 13.50 -19.56 2.41
CA ASN A 195 14.12 -20.87 2.19
C ASN A 195 13.10 -22.03 2.11
N SER A 196 11.94 -21.91 2.74
CA SER A 196 10.89 -22.95 2.69
C SER A 196 10.08 -22.97 1.40
N GLY A 197 10.32 -22.02 0.48
CA GLY A 197 9.49 -21.82 -0.71
C GLY A 197 8.12 -21.19 -0.40
N CYS A 198 7.88 -20.76 0.85
CA CYS A 198 6.69 -20.01 1.22
C CYS A 198 6.63 -18.66 0.49
N GLY A 199 7.77 -17.98 0.37
CA GLY A 199 7.91 -16.73 -0.39
C GLY A 199 7.39 -16.83 -1.83
N ILE A 200 7.79 -17.87 -2.56
CA ILE A 200 7.33 -18.12 -3.93
C ILE A 200 5.81 -18.34 -3.99
N LYS A 201 5.23 -19.05 -3.02
CA LYS A 201 3.76 -19.22 -2.96
C LYS A 201 3.03 -17.89 -2.74
N LEU A 202 3.61 -16.98 -1.97
CA LEU A 202 3.07 -15.64 -1.77
C LEU A 202 3.16 -14.80 -3.05
N GLU A 203 4.28 -14.85 -3.76
CA GLU A 203 4.40 -14.18 -5.06
C GLU A 203 3.42 -14.71 -6.10
N LEU A 204 3.16 -16.02 -6.15
CA LEU A 204 2.11 -16.57 -7.03
C LEU A 204 0.69 -16.11 -6.65
N GLN A 205 0.45 -15.82 -5.37
CA GLN A 205 -0.79 -15.19 -4.92
C GLN A 205 -0.86 -13.72 -5.38
N TYR A 206 0.25 -12.98 -5.27
CA TYR A 206 0.33 -11.60 -5.75
C TYR A 206 0.24 -11.51 -7.27
N LYS A 207 0.84 -12.44 -8.01
CA LYS A 207 0.61 -12.65 -9.45
C LYS A 207 -0.88 -12.74 -9.75
N THR A 208 -1.58 -13.68 -9.11
CA THR A 208 -3.01 -13.90 -9.33
C THR A 208 -3.83 -12.63 -9.05
N LYS A 209 -3.48 -11.86 -8.01
CA LYS A 209 -4.14 -10.58 -7.70
C LYS A 209 -3.82 -9.49 -8.72
N THR A 210 -2.59 -9.46 -9.22
CA THR A 210 -2.12 -8.47 -10.21
C THR A 210 -2.79 -8.74 -11.56
N GLU A 211 -2.84 -9.99 -12.01
CA GLU A 211 -3.52 -10.40 -13.25
C GLU A 211 -5.04 -10.25 -13.20
N ALA A 212 -5.63 -10.25 -12.00
CA ALA A 212 -7.06 -10.02 -11.79
C ALA A 212 -7.46 -8.53 -11.82
N LEU A 213 -6.51 -7.60 -11.94
CA LEU A 213 -6.80 -6.17 -12.04
C LEU A 213 -7.68 -5.87 -13.25
N GLN A 214 -8.71 -5.05 -13.03
CA GLN A 214 -9.60 -4.57 -14.08
C GLN A 214 -9.70 -3.03 -13.98
N PRO A 215 -9.12 -2.28 -14.95
CA PRO A 215 -8.29 -2.77 -16.06
C PRO A 215 -6.93 -3.35 -15.58
N PRO A 216 -6.25 -4.16 -16.40
CA PRO A 216 -4.87 -4.58 -16.13
C PRO A 216 -3.97 -3.36 -15.89
N HIS A 217 -2.98 -3.49 -15.01
CA HIS A 217 -2.02 -2.42 -14.77
C HIS A 217 -1.18 -2.15 -16.03
N LEU A 218 -0.90 -0.87 -16.29
CA LEU A 218 -0.12 -0.44 -17.46
C LEU A 218 1.37 -0.22 -17.13
N TYR A 219 1.66 0.02 -15.85
CA TYR A 219 2.98 0.28 -15.29
C TYR A 219 2.94 0.06 -13.78
N VAL A 220 4.09 0.18 -13.13
CA VAL A 220 4.22 0.18 -11.66
C VAL A 220 4.96 1.44 -11.19
N PRO A 221 4.63 1.99 -10.00
CA PRO A 221 3.65 1.49 -9.04
C PRO A 221 2.21 1.68 -9.54
N TRP A 222 1.38 0.66 -9.34
CA TRP A 222 -0.05 0.73 -9.65
C TRP A 222 -0.83 0.85 -8.35
N VAL A 223 -1.43 2.03 -8.12
CA VAL A 223 -2.11 2.37 -6.86
C VAL A 223 -3.62 2.35 -7.06
N VAL A 224 -4.31 1.60 -6.20
CA VAL A 224 -5.75 1.42 -6.24
C VAL A 224 -6.36 1.86 -4.92
N VAL A 225 -7.26 2.85 -4.96
CA VAL A 225 -8.01 3.34 -3.80
C VAL A 225 -9.47 2.95 -3.95
N ASN A 226 -9.99 2.17 -3.00
CA ASN A 226 -11.38 1.71 -3.00
C ASN A 226 -11.81 1.07 -4.34
N GLY A 227 -10.94 0.23 -4.91
CA GLY A 227 -11.16 -0.46 -6.19
C GLY A 227 -10.98 0.42 -7.43
N LYS A 228 -10.57 1.68 -7.30
CA LYS A 228 -10.32 2.59 -8.43
C LYS A 228 -8.82 2.84 -8.62
N PRO A 229 -8.24 2.51 -9.79
CA PRO A 229 -6.86 2.86 -10.08
C PRO A 229 -6.71 4.37 -10.21
N LEU A 230 -5.59 4.90 -9.73
CA LEU A 230 -5.31 6.35 -9.74
C LEU A 230 -4.57 6.83 -10.99
N TYR A 231 -4.07 5.91 -11.81
CA TYR A 231 -3.24 6.23 -12.98
C TYR A 231 -2.13 7.22 -12.62
N GLU A 232 -1.92 8.27 -13.41
CA GLU A 232 -0.83 9.23 -13.24
C GLU A 232 -0.94 10.04 -11.94
N ASP A 233 -2.11 10.07 -11.30
CA ASP A 233 -2.36 10.81 -10.07
C ASP A 233 -2.07 9.98 -8.79
N TYR A 234 -1.35 8.87 -8.92
CA TYR A 234 -1.08 7.93 -7.82
C TYR A 234 -0.35 8.57 -6.63
N GLU A 235 0.42 9.64 -6.85
CA GLU A 235 1.10 10.36 -5.77
C GLU A 235 0.12 11.13 -4.85
N ASN A 236 -1.10 11.42 -5.33
CA ASN A 236 -2.15 12.13 -4.59
C ASN A 236 -3.13 11.18 -3.87
N PHE A 237 -2.74 9.93 -3.64
CA PHE A 237 -3.58 8.90 -3.02
C PHE A 237 -4.26 9.32 -1.70
N GLU A 238 -3.62 10.17 -0.88
CA GLU A 238 -4.21 10.69 0.36
C GLU A 238 -5.53 11.45 0.10
N HIS A 239 -5.60 12.25 -0.97
CA HIS A 239 -6.82 12.94 -1.39
C HIS A 239 -7.94 11.95 -1.74
N TYR A 240 -7.61 10.90 -2.49
CA TYR A 240 -8.57 9.87 -2.89
C TYR A 240 -9.08 9.05 -1.71
N ILE A 241 -8.21 8.74 -0.73
CA ILE A 241 -8.62 8.09 0.52
C ILE A 241 -9.64 8.94 1.25
N CYS A 242 -9.34 10.23 1.44
CA CYS A 242 -10.24 11.15 2.12
C CYS A 242 -11.58 11.30 1.40
N LYS A 243 -11.58 11.31 0.07
CA LYS A 243 -12.81 11.35 -0.74
C LYS A 243 -13.62 10.05 -0.65
N ALA A 244 -12.95 8.90 -0.52
CA ALA A 244 -13.59 7.59 -0.45
C ALA A 244 -14.04 7.20 0.97
N TYR A 245 -13.59 7.91 2.00
CA TYR A 245 -13.90 7.59 3.38
C TYR A 245 -15.38 7.88 3.69
N GLY A 246 -16.14 6.82 4.00
CA GLY A 246 -17.59 6.90 4.20
C GLY A 246 -18.04 7.42 5.58
N GLY A 247 -17.11 7.64 6.51
CA GLY A 247 -17.38 8.19 7.85
C GLY A 247 -17.01 9.67 7.96
N ALA A 248 -17.08 10.21 9.19
CA ALA A 248 -16.49 11.52 9.48
C ALA A 248 -14.98 11.45 9.18
N PRO A 249 -14.47 12.23 8.22
CA PRO A 249 -13.10 12.08 7.75
C PRO A 249 -12.12 12.34 8.90
N PRO A 250 -11.02 11.56 9.02
CA PRO A 250 -10.00 11.82 10.03
C PRO A 250 -9.47 13.24 9.90
N LYS A 251 -8.94 13.81 10.99
CA LYS A 251 -8.30 15.14 10.98
C LYS A 251 -7.27 15.32 9.86
N ALA A 252 -6.58 14.23 9.51
CA ALA A 252 -5.66 14.15 8.37
C ALA A 252 -6.25 14.66 7.03
N CYS A 253 -7.57 14.56 6.85
CA CYS A 253 -8.27 14.94 5.63
C CYS A 253 -8.69 16.42 5.57
N GLU A 254 -8.67 17.16 6.68
CA GLU A 254 -9.17 18.55 6.74
C GLU A 254 -8.45 19.50 5.77
N GLY A 255 -7.16 19.26 5.49
CA GLY A 255 -6.37 20.04 4.52
C GLY A 255 -6.32 19.47 3.09
N LEU A 256 -6.69 18.21 2.89
CA LEU A 256 -6.63 17.53 1.58
C LEU A 256 -7.91 17.74 0.76
N LEU A 257 -9.02 18.05 1.44
CA LEU A 257 -10.31 18.33 0.82
C LEU A 257 -10.46 19.81 0.41
N THR A 258 -9.67 20.71 0.99
CA THR A 258 -9.71 22.16 0.69
C THR A 258 -8.90 22.52 -0.56
N ILE A 259 -7.81 21.80 -0.86
CA ILE A 259 -7.02 21.97 -2.08
C ILE A 259 -7.90 21.77 -3.33
N SER A 260 -8.84 20.80 -3.29
CA SER A 260 -9.80 20.57 -4.39
C SER A 260 -10.71 21.78 -4.65
N LYS A 261 -11.11 22.55 -3.63
CA LYS A 261 -11.98 23.72 -3.84
C LYS A 261 -11.25 24.89 -4.50
N ASN A 262 -9.95 25.04 -4.26
CA ASN A 262 -9.18 26.13 -4.86
C ASN A 262 -8.69 25.82 -6.28
N THR A 263 -8.53 24.54 -6.63
CA THR A 263 -8.15 24.13 -8.00
C THR A 263 -9.35 24.04 -8.95
N ILE A 264 -10.58 23.95 -8.45
CA ILE A 264 -11.82 23.86 -9.26
C ILE A 264 -12.33 25.25 -9.74
N SER A 265 -11.64 26.36 -9.43
CA SER A 265 -12.07 27.70 -9.90
C SER A 265 -11.45 28.18 -11.23
N LYS A 266 -10.65 27.35 -11.91
CA LYS A 266 -10.21 27.53 -13.31
C LYS A 266 -10.00 26.12 -13.87
N GLU A 267 -10.77 25.56 -14.79
CA GLU A 267 -11.19 26.11 -16.07
C GLU A 267 -12.28 25.16 -16.63
N GLU A 268 -13.50 25.67 -16.83
CA GLU A 268 -14.46 25.13 -17.80
C GLU A 268 -14.97 26.34 -18.58
N GLU A 269 -14.84 26.28 -19.92
CA GLU A 269 -15.68 26.87 -20.97
C GLU A 269 -14.93 26.74 -22.32
N PRO A 270 -15.61 26.68 -23.48
CA PRO A 270 -15.89 25.44 -24.18
C PRO A 270 -15.09 25.28 -25.48
N PHE A 271 -14.92 24.02 -25.90
CA PHE A 271 -14.36 23.67 -27.21
C PHE A 271 -15.38 24.00 -28.32
N CYS A 272 -15.25 25.17 -28.94
CA CYS A 272 -15.97 25.50 -30.17
C CYS A 272 -15.20 25.01 -31.41
N LEU A 273 -15.93 24.35 -32.30
CA LEU A 273 -15.53 23.86 -33.62
C LEU A 273 -14.92 24.99 -34.48
N VAL A 274 -13.80 24.71 -35.16
CA VAL A 274 -13.27 25.57 -36.21
C VAL A 274 -13.48 24.89 -37.57
N GLU A 275 -14.55 25.27 -38.27
CA GLU A 275 -14.50 25.39 -39.73
C GLU A 275 -14.18 26.84 -40.06
N GLY A 276 -13.02 27.08 -40.65
CA GLY A 276 -12.59 28.41 -41.10
C GLY A 276 -12.01 28.33 -42.50
N ARG A 277 -12.83 28.57 -43.52
CA ARG A 277 -12.36 29.00 -44.85
C ARG A 277 -12.11 30.50 -44.85
N ASN A 278 -11.05 30.84 -45.56
CA ASN A 278 -10.71 32.11 -46.22
C ASN A 278 -10.14 33.24 -45.36
N SER A 279 -8.81 33.35 -45.43
CA SER A 279 -8.21 34.61 -45.85
C SER A 279 -7.41 34.37 -47.13
N SER A 280 -7.78 35.13 -48.16
CA SER A 280 -7.16 35.17 -49.47
C SER A 280 -5.78 35.83 -49.37
N SER A 281 -4.74 35.13 -49.80
CA SER A 281 -3.58 35.79 -50.42
C SER A 281 -2.97 34.86 -51.46
N LYS A 282 -3.49 34.97 -52.68
CA LYS A 282 -2.74 34.70 -53.91
C LYS A 282 -2.26 36.04 -54.44
N THR A 283 -0.97 36.31 -54.30
CA THR A 283 -0.18 36.91 -55.37
C THR A 283 1.06 36.04 -55.59
N LYS A 284 1.06 35.39 -56.77
CA LYS A 284 2.17 34.89 -57.59
C LYS A 284 3.28 33.99 -57.00
N ARG A 285 3.29 32.77 -57.55
CA ARG A 285 4.30 31.70 -57.58
C ARG A 285 5.74 32.16 -57.81
N ARG A 286 6.70 31.44 -57.18
CA ARG A 286 7.81 30.80 -57.90
C ARG A 286 8.30 29.55 -57.17
N HIS A 287 8.33 28.44 -57.89
CA HIS A 287 9.05 27.21 -57.53
C HIS A 287 10.56 27.49 -57.50
N GLN A 288 11.28 26.92 -56.52
CA GLN A 288 12.39 26.02 -56.81
C GLN A 288 12.76 25.19 -55.58
N LYS A 289 13.06 23.93 -55.89
CA LYS A 289 13.60 22.85 -55.09
C LYS A 289 15.12 23.04 -55.06
N GLU A 290 15.79 22.82 -53.93
CA GLU A 290 17.16 22.26 -53.89
C GLU A 290 17.62 21.95 -52.47
N ASP A 291 18.35 20.84 -52.39
CA ASP A 291 19.00 20.20 -51.27
C ASP A 291 20.18 21.02 -50.69
N LEU A 292 20.63 20.65 -49.48
CA LEU A 292 22.03 20.52 -49.00
C LEU A 292 22.01 20.60 -47.47
N HIS A 293 22.29 19.53 -46.72
CA HIS A 293 23.63 19.11 -46.30
C HIS A 293 24.46 20.24 -45.68
N SER A 294 24.60 20.20 -44.34
CA SER A 294 25.88 20.30 -43.66
C SER A 294 25.80 19.73 -42.26
#